data_AF-A0A6I3D8T9-F1
#
_entry.id   AF-A0A6I3D8T9-F1
#
_cell.length_a   1.000
_cell.length_b   1.000
_cell.length_c   1.000
_cell.angle_alpha   90.00
_cell.angle_beta   90.00
_cell.angle_gamma   90.00
#
_symmetry.space_group_name_H-M   'P 1'
#
loop_
_entity.id
_entity.type
_entity.pdbx_description
1 polymer ?
#
loop_
_entity_poly.entity_id
_entity_poly.type
_entity_poly.pdbx_seq_one_letter_code
_entity_poly.pdbx_strand_id
1 'polypeptide(L)'
;KRRSTRSLRDGIDRILVDLMSLYRDVLTIQLGADAELVNQDLRASLDQVAASTSSVQTLAKLDAMAQARTRISSNVRDLMVLESLAISLRRKI
;
A
#
# COMPACT_ATOMS: atom_id res chain seq x y z
N LYS A 1 22.05 -19.25 -1.84
CA LYS A 1 21.75 -17.90 -2.41
C LYS A 1 20.28 -17.74 -2.86
N ARG A 2 19.73 -18.57 -3.77
CA ARG A 2 18.34 -18.42 -4.30
C ARG A 2 17.22 -18.36 -3.24
N ARG A 3 17.32 -19.13 -2.15
CA ARG A 3 16.31 -19.18 -1.07
C ARG A 3 16.22 -17.89 -0.26
N SER A 4 17.34 -17.20 -0.07
CA SER A 4 17.42 -15.95 0.71
C SER A 4 16.74 -14.79 -0.04
N THR A 5 16.93 -14.68 -1.36
CA THR A 5 16.24 -13.68 -2.19
C THR A 5 14.73 -13.90 -2.23
N ARG A 6 14.27 -15.16 -2.30
CA ARG A 6 12.82 -15.47 -2.27
C ARG A 6 12.20 -15.06 -0.94
N SER A 7 12.82 -15.45 0.18
CA SER A 7 12.32 -15.08 1.52
C SER A 7 12.23 -13.57 1.72
N LEU A 8 13.17 -12.79 1.19
CA LEU A 8 13.12 -11.34 1.25
C LEU A 8 11.92 -10.78 0.47
N ARG A 9 11.73 -11.25 -0.77
CA ARG A 9 10.63 -10.79 -1.63
C ARG A 9 9.26 -11.17 -1.08
N ASP A 10 9.13 -12.37 -0.52
CA ASP A 10 7.91 -12.82 0.14
C ASP A 10 7.59 -11.90 1.35
N GLY A 11 8.62 -11.51 2.11
CA GLY A 11 8.48 -10.54 3.20
C GLY A 11 8.03 -9.15 2.72
N ILE A 12 8.62 -8.65 1.63
CA ILE A 12 8.22 -7.38 1.02
C ILE A 12 6.78 -7.46 0.51
N ASP A 13 6.41 -8.53 -0.19
CA ASP A 13 5.07 -8.71 -0.73
C ASP A 13 4.01 -8.70 0.37
N ARG A 14 4.27 -9.40 1.48
CA ARG A 14 3.39 -9.41 2.65
C ARG A 14 3.17 -8.00 3.20
N ILE A 15 4.23 -7.23 3.40
CA ILE A 15 4.13 -5.83 3.88
C ILE A 15 3.31 -4.97 2.90
N LEU A 16 3.51 -5.16 1.58
CA LEU A 16 2.74 -4.42 0.58
C LEU A 16 1.26 -4.80 0.59
N VAL A 17 0.93 -6.08 0.76
CA VAL A 17 -0.46 -6.54 0.90
C VAL A 17 -1.12 -5.96 2.15
N ASP A 18 -0.42 -5.97 3.28
CA ASP A 18 -0.91 -5.39 4.53
C ASP A 18 -1.18 -3.88 4.36
N LEU A 19 -0.25 -3.16 3.73
CA LEU A 19 -0.40 -1.74 3.43
C LEU A 19 -1.55 -1.45 2.45
N MET A 20 -1.72 -2.29 1.43
CA MET A 20 -2.86 -2.20 0.51
C MET A 20 -4.20 -2.48 1.21
N SER A 21 -4.22 -3.32 2.25
CA SER A 21 -5.43 -3.51 3.07
C SER A 21 -5.83 -2.22 3.80
N LEU A 22 -4.85 -1.54 4.42
CA LEU A 22 -5.07 -0.28 5.13
C LEU A 22 -5.59 0.81 4.20
N TYR A 23 -4.97 0.98 3.02
CA TYR A 23 -5.42 2.00 2.07
C TYR A 23 -6.76 1.67 1.40
N ARG A 24 -7.14 0.39 1.31
CA ARG A 24 -8.49 0.01 0.88
C ARG A 24 -9.52 0.40 1.92
N ASP A 25 -9.26 0.17 3.20
CA ASP A 25 -10.16 0.62 4.28
C ASP A 25 -10.30 2.15 4.29
N VAL A 26 -9.20 2.88 4.11
CA VAL A 26 -9.23 4.35 3.93
C VAL A 26 -10.12 4.74 2.75
N LEU A 27 -9.99 4.05 1.61
CA LEU A 27 -10.81 4.32 0.43
C LEU A 27 -12.29 4.01 0.69
N THR A 28 -12.61 2.92 1.38
CA THR A 28 -13.97 2.55 1.78
C THR A 28 -14.61 3.67 2.61
N ILE A 29 -13.88 4.20 3.61
CA ILE A 29 -14.33 5.33 4.42
C ILE A 29 -14.55 6.58 3.56
N GLN A 30 -13.59 6.92 2.69
CA GLN A 30 -13.67 8.10 1.83
C GLN A 30 -14.85 8.06 0.84
N LEU A 31 -15.25 6.87 0.42
CA LEU A 31 -16.38 6.66 -0.48
C LEU A 31 -17.73 6.53 0.25
N GLY A 32 -17.73 6.49 1.59
CA GLY A 32 -18.94 6.24 2.37
C GLY A 32 -19.58 4.88 2.06
N ALA A 33 -18.77 3.90 1.66
CA ALA A 33 -19.26 2.57 1.33
C ALA A 33 -19.61 1.80 2.61
N ASP A 34 -20.76 1.13 2.62
CA ASP A 34 -21.20 0.26 3.71
C ASP A 34 -20.55 -1.13 3.59
N ALA A 35 -19.21 -1.15 3.72
CA ALA A 35 -18.42 -2.37 3.71
C ALA A 35 -17.62 -2.49 5.00
N GLU A 36 -17.48 -3.72 5.49
CA GLU A 36 -16.68 -4.03 6.66
C GLU A 36 -15.20 -3.70 6.39
N LEU A 37 -14.57 -2.97 7.32
CA LEU A 37 -13.15 -2.66 7.25
C LEU A 37 -12.34 -3.87 7.72
N VAL A 38 -11.21 -4.13 7.07
CA VAL A 38 -10.31 -5.21 7.47
C VAL A 38 -9.58 -4.88 8.77
N ASN A 39 -9.19 -3.61 8.94
CA ASN A 39 -8.36 -3.13 10.04
C ASN A 39 -9.18 -2.32 11.06
N GLN A 40 -10.28 -2.90 11.55
CA GLN A 40 -11.21 -2.24 12.50
C GLN A 40 -10.49 -1.69 13.75
N ASP A 41 -9.50 -2.41 14.27
CA ASP A 41 -8.70 -1.99 15.43
C ASP A 41 -7.93 -0.68 15.21
N LEU A 42 -7.74 -0.28 13.94
CA LEU A 42 -7.05 0.94 13.55
C LEU A 42 -8.00 2.04 13.08
N ARG A 43 -9.31 1.92 13.33
CA ARG A 43 -10.35 2.82 12.83
C ARG A 43 -10.03 4.31 12.98
N ALA A 44 -9.60 4.74 14.16
CA ALA A 44 -9.27 6.14 14.42
C ALA A 44 -8.15 6.67 13.52
N SER A 45 -7.12 5.85 13.25
CA SER A 45 -6.03 6.19 12.34
C SER A 45 -6.50 6.20 10.88
N LEU A 46 -7.37 5.27 10.50
CA LEU A 46 -7.95 5.21 9.15
C LEU A 46 -8.80 6.46 8.87
N ASP A 47 -9.64 6.88 9.82
CA ASP A 47 -10.47 8.09 9.71
C ASP A 47 -9.59 9.36 9.55
N GLN A 48 -8.47 9.45 10.30
CA GLN A 48 -7.53 10.57 10.16
C GLN A 48 -6.88 10.62 8.77
N VAL A 49 -6.49 9.47 8.21
CA VAL A 49 -5.93 9.42 6.86
C VAL A 49 -7.00 9.73 5.81
N ALA A 50 -8.21 9.19 5.99
CA ALA A 50 -9.35 9.43 5.11
C ALA A 50 -9.72 10.92 5.06
N ALA A 51 -9.73 11.60 6.21
CA ALA A 51 -10.02 13.03 6.30
C ALA A 51 -8.92 13.93 5.75
N SER A 52 -7.68 13.44 5.70
CA SER A 52 -6.50 14.26 5.39
C SER A 52 -5.91 14.03 3.99
N THR A 53 -6.56 13.18 3.19
CA THR A 53 -6.25 12.88 1.79
C THR A 53 -7.53 12.78 0.96
N SER A 54 -7.41 12.86 -0.36
CA SER A 54 -8.53 12.60 -1.28
C SER A 54 -8.57 11.13 -1.73
N SER A 55 -9.75 10.65 -2.11
CA SER A 55 -9.93 9.30 -2.70
C SER A 55 -9.04 9.07 -3.93
N VAL A 56 -8.84 10.10 -4.77
CA VAL A 56 -7.94 10.06 -5.93
C VAL A 56 -6.48 9.83 -5.50
N GLN A 57 -6.01 10.51 -4.44
CA GLN A 57 -4.67 10.31 -3.90
C GLN A 57 -4.51 8.92 -3.28
N THR A 58 -5.51 8.43 -2.55
CA THR A 58 -5.55 7.08 -1.99
C THR A 58 -5.47 6.02 -3.08
N LEU A 59 -6.27 6.16 -4.14
CA LEU A 59 -6.26 5.25 -5.28
C LEU A 59 -4.90 5.23 -5.99
N ALA A 60 -4.31 6.40 -6.24
CA ALA A 60 -2.97 6.49 -6.85
C ALA A 60 -1.89 5.77 -6.01
N LYS A 61 -2.01 5.79 -4.68
CA LYS A 61 -1.11 5.04 -3.79
C LYS A 61 -1.33 3.52 -3.89
N LEU A 62 -2.59 3.07 -3.95
CA LEU A 62 -2.93 1.66 -4.16
C LEU A 62 -2.35 1.14 -5.49
N ASP A 63 -2.50 1.91 -6.57
CA ASP A 63 -1.95 1.57 -7.88
C ASP A 63 -0.42 1.50 -7.86
N ALA A 64 0.25 2.44 -7.18
CA ALA A 64 1.69 2.41 -7.02
C ALA A 64 2.17 1.16 -6.26
N MET A 65 1.45 0.74 -5.21
CA MET A 65 1.75 -0.51 -4.49
C MET A 65 1.54 -1.74 -5.36
N ALA A 66 0.43 -1.80 -6.10
CA ALA A 66 0.17 -2.90 -7.04
C ALA A 66 1.28 -3.00 -8.10
N GLN A 67 1.70 -1.86 -8.68
CA GLN A 67 2.80 -1.81 -9.63
C GLN A 67 4.13 -2.25 -9.00
N ALA A 68 4.42 -1.86 -7.76
CA ALA A 68 5.63 -2.29 -7.06
C ALA A 68 5.68 -3.82 -6.90
N ARG A 69 4.55 -4.45 -6.52
CA ARG A 69 4.44 -5.91 -6.42
C ARG A 69 4.73 -6.60 -7.77
N THR A 70 4.13 -6.11 -8.86
CA THR A 70 4.39 -6.63 -10.22
C THR A 70 5.86 -6.50 -10.62
N ARG A 71 6.51 -5.39 -10.28
CA ARG A 71 7.95 -5.18 -10.59
C ARG A 71 8.84 -6.13 -9.81
N ILE A 72 8.57 -6.33 -8.52
CA ILE A 72 9.34 -7.26 -7.67
C ILE A 72 9.19 -8.70 -8.17
N SER A 73 7.97 -9.13 -8.52
CA SER A 73 7.74 -10.47 -9.07
C SER A 73 8.40 -10.66 -10.44
N SER A 74 8.56 -9.58 -11.21
CA SER A 74 9.24 -9.55 -12.51
C SER A 74 10.78 -9.42 -12.42
N ASN A 75 11.37 -9.62 -11.23
CA ASN A 75 12.83 -9.56 -11.01
C ASN A 75 13.49 -8.19 -11.22
N VAL A 76 12.74 -7.08 -11.12
CA VAL A 76 13.35 -5.74 -11.02
C VAL A 76 14.14 -5.65 -9.72
N ARG A 77 15.17 -4.80 -9.66
CA ARG A 77 15.98 -4.60 -8.43
C ARG A 77 15.09 -4.07 -7.30
N ASP A 78 14.92 -4.88 -6.25
CA ASP A 78 14.00 -4.61 -5.14
C ASP A 78 14.18 -3.20 -4.54
N LEU A 79 15.43 -2.77 -4.28
CA LEU A 79 15.73 -1.43 -3.73
C LEU A 79 15.20 -0.30 -4.62
N MET A 80 15.42 -0.37 -5.93
CA MET A 80 14.96 0.63 -6.89
C MET A 80 13.42 0.71 -6.94
N VAL A 81 12.74 -0.44 -6.84
CA VAL A 81 11.28 -0.48 -6.77
C VAL A 81 10.78 0.20 -5.51
N LEU A 82 11.41 -0.09 -4.36
CA LEU A 82 11.04 0.49 -3.08
C LEU A 82 11.30 1.99 -3.02
N GLU A 83 12.40 2.48 -3.58
CA GLU A 83 12.70 3.92 -3.69
C GLU A 83 11.66 4.64 -4.57
N SER A 84 11.32 4.06 -5.72
CA SER A 84 10.25 4.59 -6.58
C SER A 84 8.92 4.63 -5.85
N LEU A 85 8.56 3.58 -5.11
CA LEU A 85 7.33 3.53 -4.33
C LEU A 85 7.33 4.61 -3.23
N ALA A 86 8.43 4.79 -2.51
CA ALA A 86 8.55 5.79 -1.47
C ALA A 86 8.27 7.22 -1.99
N ILE A 87 8.72 7.53 -3.21
CA ILE A 87 8.43 8.82 -3.88
C ILE A 87 6.92 8.94 -4.15
N SER A 88 6.27 7.88 -4.63
CA SER A 88 4.83 7.87 -4.89
C SER A 88 3.98 7.98 -3.62
N LEU A 89 4.46 7.45 -2.49
CA LEU A 89 3.73 7.50 -1.21
C LEU A 89 3.92 8.83 -0.45
N ARG A 90 4.88 9.67 -0.88
CA ARG A 90 5.19 10.94 -0.22
C ARG A 90 3.96 11.85 -0.20
N ARG A 91 3.61 12.33 1.00
CA ARG A 91 2.61 13.40 1.17
C ARG A 91 3.19 14.70 0.62
N LYS A 92 2.52 15.32 -0.36
CA LYS A 92 2.80 16.71 -0.71
C LYS A 92 2.22 17.56 0.43
N ILE A 93 3.09 18.18 1.21
CA ILE A 93 2.75 19.18 2.23
C ILE A 93 2.40 20.48 1.49
#